data_AF-A0ABD5YZ76-F1
#
_entry.id   AF-A0ABD5YZ76-F1
#
_cell.length_a   1.000
_cell.length_b   1.000
_cell.length_c   1.000
_cell.angle_alpha   90.00
_cell.angle_beta   90.00
_cell.angle_gamma   90.00
#
_symmetry.space_group_name_H-M   'P 1'
#
loop_
_entity.id
_entity.type
_entity.pdbx_description
1 polymer ?
#
loop_
_entity_poly.entity_id
_entity_poly.type
_entity_poly.pdbx_seq_one_letter_code
_entity_poly.pdbx_strand_id
1 'polypeptide(L)'
;MFEDANYRWDRDPDDGEYELQFDRFESTTNHHDQGVFLIVDTGKCLDEEGRFVGDVILSTAEVPDLKSDDPATTKIYDGIIEDNKIKAVTFDQEKSKNRHEKFQGHLDRLHTDTENDMG
;
A
#
# COMPACT_ATOMS: atom_id res chain seq x y z
N MET A 1 -8.05 -15.19 7.76
CA MET A 1 -8.83 -14.81 6.57
C MET A 1 -9.50 -13.52 6.93
N PHE A 2 -9.39 -12.49 6.10
CA PHE A 2 -9.93 -11.15 6.38
C PHE A 2 -11.44 -11.19 6.09
N GLU A 3 -12.24 -11.40 7.13
CA GLU A 3 -13.69 -11.66 7.01
C GLU A 3 -14.48 -10.40 6.62
N ASP A 4 -13.99 -9.22 7.01
CA ASP A 4 -14.60 -7.91 6.73
C ASP A 4 -13.92 -7.14 5.59
N ALA A 5 -13.09 -7.83 4.78
CA ALA A 5 -12.39 -7.20 3.67
C ALA A 5 -13.36 -6.79 2.55
N ASN A 6 -13.29 -5.52 2.14
CA ASN A 6 -14.06 -5.01 1.01
C ASN A 6 -13.15 -4.78 -0.18
N TYR A 7 -13.35 -5.54 -1.26
CA TYR A 7 -12.49 -5.51 -2.44
C TYR A 7 -13.15 -4.73 -3.57
N ARG A 8 -12.33 -3.94 -4.26
CA ARG A 8 -12.68 -3.30 -5.52
C ARG A 8 -11.61 -3.65 -6.55
N TRP A 9 -11.96 -4.61 -7.40
CA TRP A 9 -11.08 -5.07 -8.48
C TRP A 9 -11.27 -4.21 -9.73
N ASP A 10 -10.17 -3.63 -10.22
CA ASP A 10 -10.14 -3.04 -11.56
C ASP A 10 -9.87 -4.11 -12.63
N ARG A 11 -9.24 -5.22 -12.23
CA ARG A 11 -9.05 -6.43 -13.02
C ARG A 11 -9.07 -7.65 -12.09
N ASP A 12 -9.45 -8.81 -12.61
CA ASP A 12 -9.38 -10.06 -11.85
C ASP A 12 -7.91 -10.40 -11.50
N PRO A 13 -7.56 -10.57 -10.21
CA PRO A 13 -6.22 -11.03 -9.82
C PRO A 13 -6.05 -12.52 -10.14
N ASP A 14 -4.86 -12.87 -10.65
CA ASP A 14 -4.39 -14.26 -10.66
C ASP A 14 -4.08 -14.70 -9.21
N ASP A 15 -4.14 -16.00 -8.89
CA ASP A 15 -3.67 -16.48 -7.59
C ASP A 15 -2.14 -16.28 -7.48
N GLY A 16 -1.67 -15.74 -6.36
CA GLY A 16 -0.24 -15.48 -6.16
C GLY A 16 0.08 -14.37 -5.16
N GLU A 17 1.33 -13.90 -5.24
CA GLU A 17 1.88 -12.84 -4.40
C GLU A 17 1.72 -11.46 -5.06
N TYR A 18 1.29 -10.50 -4.26
CA TYR A 18 1.02 -9.12 -4.65
C TYR A 18 1.61 -8.16 -3.63
N GLU A 19 1.95 -6.96 -4.07
CA GLU A 19 2.29 -5.87 -3.16
C GLU A 19 0.99 -5.16 -2.73
N LEU A 20 0.81 -4.96 -1.43
CA LEU A 20 -0.25 -4.14 -0.86
C LEU A 20 0.38 -2.85 -0.32
N GLN A 21 -0.01 -1.72 -0.91
CA GLN A 21 0.49 -0.40 -0.52
C GLN A 21 -0.55 0.28 0.34
N PHE A 22 -0.19 0.72 1.54
CA PHE A 22 -1.11 1.52 2.34
C PHE A 22 -1.33 2.89 1.67
N ASP A 23 -2.60 3.27 1.51
CA ASP A 23 -3.00 4.58 0.96
C ASP A 23 -3.47 5.52 2.07
N ARG A 24 -4.56 5.15 2.75
CA ARG A 24 -5.19 6.01 3.76
C ARG A 24 -6.01 5.23 4.78
N PHE A 25 -6.25 5.82 5.94
CA PHE A 25 -7.28 5.34 6.86
C PHE A 25 -8.67 5.74 6.36
N GLU A 26 -9.62 4.82 6.44
CA GLU A 26 -11.02 5.11 6.20
C GLU A 26 -11.70 5.41 7.53
N SER A 27 -12.18 6.65 7.71
CA SER A 27 -12.94 7.04 8.89
C SER A 27 -14.41 6.71 8.66
N THR A 28 -14.83 5.48 8.95
CA THR A 28 -16.26 5.19 9.04
C THR A 28 -16.79 5.64 10.41
N THR A 29 -18.07 6.03 10.44
CA THR A 29 -18.73 6.75 11.55
C THR A 29 -18.66 6.11 12.93
N ASN A 30 -18.11 4.92 13.09
CA ASN A 30 -18.00 4.26 14.40
C ASN A 30 -16.61 3.70 14.74
N HIS A 31 -15.65 3.61 13.82
CA HIS A 31 -14.33 3.01 14.12
C HIS A 31 -13.25 3.56 13.17
N HIS A 32 -12.16 4.09 13.72
CA HIS A 32 -10.92 4.44 12.98
C HIS A 32 -10.12 3.19 12.59
N ASP A 33 -10.78 2.04 12.46
CA ASP A 33 -10.15 0.73 12.48
C ASP A 33 -10.07 0.13 11.08
N GLN A 34 -10.15 0.94 10.02
CA GLN A 34 -10.07 0.48 8.63
C GLN A 34 -9.00 1.23 7.84
N GLY A 35 -8.23 0.48 7.05
CA GLY A 35 -7.20 0.99 6.15
C GLY A 35 -7.51 0.61 4.70
N VAL A 36 -7.29 1.54 3.78
CA VAL A 36 -7.35 1.32 2.34
C VAL A 36 -5.97 0.94 1.84
N PHE A 37 -5.90 -0.15 1.09
CA PHE A 37 -4.67 -0.67 0.49
C PHE A 37 -4.83 -0.81 -1.02
N LEU A 38 -3.82 -0.38 -1.75
CA LEU A 38 -3.70 -0.59 -3.20
C LEU A 38 -3.04 -1.92 -3.46
N ILE A 39 -3.63 -2.74 -4.32
CA ILE A 39 -3.12 -4.06 -4.71
C ILE A 39 -2.36 -3.89 -6.01
N VAL A 40 -1.09 -4.30 -6.01
CA VAL A 40 -0.15 -4.09 -7.09
C VAL A 40 0.51 -5.40 -7.48
N ASP A 41 0.43 -5.75 -8.76
CA ASP A 41 1.12 -6.90 -9.33
C ASP A 41 2.55 -6.53 -9.69
N THR A 42 3.49 -7.11 -8.95
CA THR A 42 4.94 -6.94 -9.13
C THR A 42 5.59 -8.13 -9.85
N GLY A 43 4.84 -9.19 -10.14
CA GLY A 43 5.36 -10.47 -10.63
C GLY A 43 5.57 -10.53 -12.14
N LYS A 44 4.91 -9.67 -12.92
CA LYS A 44 5.12 -9.60 -14.38
C LYS A 44 6.13 -8.49 -14.67
N CYS A 45 7.22 -8.83 -15.36
CA CYS A 45 8.21 -7.89 -15.90
C CYS A 45 7.47 -6.77 -16.65
N LEU A 46 7.30 -5.66 -15.97
CA LEU A 46 6.65 -4.48 -16.50
C LEU A 46 7.62 -3.37 -16.25
N ASP A 47 8.17 -2.91 -17.37
CA ASP A 47 8.92 -1.69 -17.49
C ASP A 47 8.16 -0.60 -16.74
N GLU A 48 8.65 -0.27 -15.55
CA GLU A 48 8.24 0.86 -14.73
C GLU A 48 6.84 0.75 -14.10
N GLU A 49 6.85 0.52 -12.77
CA GLU A 49 5.71 0.52 -11.86
C GLU A 49 4.77 -0.71 -11.98
N GLY A 50 4.68 -1.47 -10.88
CA GLY A 50 3.78 -2.63 -10.80
C GLY A 50 2.36 -2.25 -11.22
N ARG A 51 1.68 -3.12 -11.97
CA ARG A 51 0.34 -2.82 -12.47
C ARG A 51 -0.64 -2.83 -11.30
N PHE A 52 -1.31 -1.70 -11.08
CA PHE A 52 -2.46 -1.63 -10.19
C PHE A 52 -3.54 -2.66 -10.60
N VAL A 53 -4.05 -3.38 -9.61
CA VAL A 53 -5.01 -4.49 -9.77
C VAL A 53 -6.37 -4.14 -9.18
N GLY A 54 -6.37 -3.34 -8.12
CA GLY A 54 -7.56 -2.94 -7.39
C GLY A 54 -7.19 -2.40 -6.01
N ASP A 55 -8.21 -2.08 -5.23
CA ASP A 55 -8.07 -1.67 -3.84
C ASP A 55 -8.84 -2.59 -2.89
N VAL A 56 -8.40 -2.62 -1.64
CA VAL A 56 -9.05 -3.36 -0.57
C VAL A 56 -9.10 -2.52 0.69
N ILE A 57 -10.24 -2.56 1.37
CA ILE A 57 -10.39 -2.03 2.72
C ILE A 57 -10.24 -3.20 3.69
N LEU A 58 -9.27 -3.10 4.59
CA LEU A 58 -9.00 -4.10 5.63
C LEU A 58 -9.15 -3.48 7.02
N SER A 59 -9.52 -4.29 8.00
CA SER A 59 -9.44 -3.89 9.40
C SER A 59 -7.98 -3.68 9.80
N THR A 60 -7.64 -2.53 10.38
CA THR A 60 -6.28 -2.22 10.85
C THR A 60 -5.83 -3.18 11.95
N ALA A 61 -6.76 -3.77 12.70
CA ALA A 61 -6.48 -4.79 13.71
C ALA A 61 -5.99 -6.12 13.12
N GLU A 62 -6.34 -6.42 11.87
CA GLU A 62 -5.91 -7.63 11.16
C GLU A 62 -4.61 -7.42 10.37
N VAL A 63 -4.22 -6.16 10.14
CA VAL A 63 -3.01 -5.81 9.39
C VAL A 63 -1.83 -5.65 10.34
N PRO A 64 -0.74 -6.42 10.16
CA PRO A 64 0.42 -6.32 11.03
C PRO A 64 1.05 -4.93 10.93
N ASP A 65 1.60 -4.44 12.03
CA ASP A 65 2.34 -3.16 12.06
C ASP A 65 1.58 -1.97 11.43
N LEU A 66 0.25 -1.91 11.47
CA LEU A 66 -0.48 -0.71 11.07
C LEU A 66 -1.02 0.01 12.31
N LYS A 67 -0.54 1.24 12.53
CA LYS A 67 -1.00 2.11 13.63
C LYS A 67 -1.60 3.38 13.05
N SER A 68 -2.72 3.82 13.61
CA SER A 68 -3.45 5.02 13.21
C SER A 68 -2.63 6.31 13.20
N ASP A 69 -1.52 6.35 13.95
CA ASP A 69 -0.64 7.52 14.09
C ASP A 69 0.66 7.42 13.25
N ASP A 70 0.85 6.36 12.46
CA ASP A 70 2.03 6.25 11.60
C ASP A 70 1.92 7.18 10.38
N PRO A 71 3.03 7.77 9.88
CA PRO A 71 3.07 8.46 8.61
C PRO A 71 2.88 7.44 7.49
N ALA A 72 1.61 7.15 7.21
CA ALA A 72 1.21 5.85 6.70
C ALA A 72 1.44 5.66 5.18
N THR A 73 1.83 6.70 4.44
CA THR A 73 1.95 6.68 2.96
C THR A 73 3.13 5.86 2.41
N THR A 74 3.96 5.26 3.26
CA THR A 74 5.13 4.47 2.80
C THR A 74 5.11 3.02 3.23
N LYS A 75 4.06 2.53 3.89
CA LYS A 75 3.99 1.13 4.32
C LYS A 75 3.63 0.21 3.14
N ILE A 76 4.44 -0.82 2.98
CA ILE A 76 4.33 -1.84 1.97
C ILE A 76 4.21 -3.20 2.66
N TYR A 77 3.29 -4.00 2.15
CA TYR A 77 3.05 -5.35 2.61
C TYR A 77 3.09 -6.32 1.43
N ASP A 78 3.49 -7.55 1.70
CA ASP A 78 3.30 -8.66 0.77
C ASP A 78 1.97 -9.34 1.08
N GLY A 79 1.09 -9.38 0.09
CA GLY A 79 -0.22 -10.01 0.14
C GLY A 79 -0.25 -11.28 -0.69
N ILE A 80 -0.77 -12.37 -0.12
CA ILE A 80 -1.10 -13.58 -0.90
C ILE A 80 -2.58 -13.52 -1.25
N ILE A 81 -2.91 -13.55 -2.53
CA ILE A 81 -4.27 -13.62 -3.04
C ILE A 81 -4.52 -15.03 -3.57
N GLU A 82 -5.62 -15.64 -3.12
CA GLU A 82 -6.17 -16.89 -3.69
C GLU A 82 -7.69 -16.78 -3.77
N ASP A 83 -8.27 -17.24 -4.88
CA ASP A 83 -9.72 -17.15 -5.15
C ASP A 83 -10.26 -15.71 -5.00
N ASN A 84 -9.53 -14.72 -5.53
CA ASN A 84 -9.86 -13.29 -5.43
C ASN A 84 -9.97 -12.76 -3.99
N LYS A 85 -9.27 -13.36 -3.03
CA LYS A 85 -9.26 -12.94 -1.63
C LYS A 85 -7.85 -12.95 -1.06
N ILE A 86 -7.53 -11.95 -0.24
CA ILE A 86 -6.29 -11.93 0.52
C ILE A 86 -6.36 -13.00 1.60
N LYS A 87 -5.37 -13.90 1.60
CA LYS A 87 -5.22 -15.00 2.55
C LYS A 87 -4.21 -14.68 3.64
N ALA A 88 -3.15 -13.94 3.28
CA ALA A 88 -2.08 -13.54 4.18
C ALA A 88 -1.57 -12.15 3.82
N VAL A 89 -1.14 -11.40 4.84
CA VAL A 89 -0.49 -10.10 4.73
C VAL A 89 0.74 -10.12 5.63
N THR A 90 1.90 -9.78 5.08
CA THR A 90 3.15 -9.67 5.81
C THR A 90 3.73 -8.28 5.61
N PHE A 91 4.20 -7.64 6.67
CA PHE A 91 4.83 -6.32 6.55
C PHE A 91 6.24 -6.46 5.96
N ASP A 92 6.50 -5.77 4.85
CA ASP A 92 7.83 -5.69 4.25
C ASP A 92 8.53 -4.42 4.72
N GLN A 93 9.32 -4.57 5.78
CA GLN A 93 10.08 -3.47 6.38
C GLN A 93 11.12 -2.89 5.41
N GLU A 94 11.73 -3.72 4.56
CA GLU A 94 12.78 -3.30 3.64
C GLU A 94 12.21 -2.47 2.49
N LYS A 95 11.14 -2.96 1.84
CA LYS A 95 10.42 -2.20 0.80
C LYS A 95 9.84 -0.91 1.37
N SER A 96 9.24 -0.96 2.56
CA SER A 96 8.68 0.24 3.21
C SER A 96 9.75 1.30 3.47
N LYS A 97 10.93 0.89 3.96
CA LYS A 97 12.08 1.78 4.17
C LYS A 97 12.59 2.34 2.84
N ASN A 98 12.75 1.48 1.82
CA ASN A 98 13.19 1.91 0.49
C ASN A 98 12.23 2.92 -0.14
N ARG A 99 10.91 2.72 -0.01
CA ARG A 99 9.90 3.69 -0.51
C ARG A 99 9.95 4.99 0.28
N HIS A 100 10.13 4.92 1.60
CA HIS A 100 10.29 6.10 2.44
C HIS A 100 11.53 6.93 2.06
N GLU A 101 12.69 6.29 1.91
CA GLU A 101 13.93 6.97 1.49
C GLU A 101 13.81 7.59 0.10
N LYS A 102 13.17 6.89 -0.85
CA LYS A 102 12.89 7.45 -2.19
C LYS A 102 11.96 8.67 -2.12
N PHE A 103 10.93 8.61 -1.30
CA PHE A 103 9.97 9.72 -1.15
C PHE A 103 10.64 10.94 -0.51
N GLN A 104 11.42 10.75 0.55
CA GLN A 104 12.22 11.82 1.15
C GLN A 104 13.21 12.42 0.15
N GLY A 105 13.96 11.59 -0.57
CA GLY A 105 14.89 12.06 -1.60
C GLY A 105 14.22 12.82 -2.75
N HIS A 106 12.94 12.56 -3.04
CA HIS A 106 12.16 13.33 -4.00
C HIS A 106 11.75 14.70 -3.44
N LEU A 107 11.31 14.75 -2.17
CA LEU A 107 10.99 16.00 -1.50
C LEU A 107 12.22 16.91 -1.38
N ASP A 108 13.37 16.38 -0.97
CA ASP A 108 14.62 17.14 -0.89
C ASP A 108 15.02 17.74 -2.24
N ARG A 109 14.81 17.00 -3.35
CA ARG A 109 15.04 17.53 -4.71
C ARG A 109 14.07 18.64 -5.07
N LEU A 110 12.78 18.47 -4.81
CA LEU A 110 11.78 19.51 -5.05
C LEU A 110 12.07 20.79 -4.25
N HIS A 111 12.52 20.65 -3.00
CA HIS A 111 12.95 21.79 -2.19
C HIS A 111 14.17 22.50 -2.79
N THR A 112 15.19 21.74 -3.23
CA THR A 112 16.40 22.29 -3.86
C THR A 112 16.11 22.99 -5.20
N ASP A 113 15.22 22.43 -6.02
CA ASP A 113 14.80 23.06 -7.29
C ASP A 113 13.97 24.33 -7.04
N THR A 114 13.11 24.35 -6.01
CA THR A 114 12.31 25.53 -5.66
C THR A 114 13.16 26.68 -5.12
N GLU A 115 14.24 26.38 -4.39
CA GLU A 115 15.19 27.39 -3.89
C GLU A 115 16.10 27.96 -5.00
N ASN A 116 16.38 27.19 -6.05
CA ASN A 116 17.17 27.66 -7.20
C ASN A 116 16.36 28.49 -8.22
N ASP A 117 15.03 28.31 -8.31
CA ASP A 117 14.18 29.09 -9.24
C ASP A 117 13.83 30.50 -8.71
N MET A 118 14.13 30.79 -7.43
CA MET A 118 13.94 32.12 -6.81
C MET A 118 15.24 32.92 -6.61
N GLY A 119 16.35 32.49 -7.20
CA GLY A 119 17.69 33.12 -7.10
C GLY A 119 18.04 34.09 -8.23
#